data_AF-A0A7X7TAF3-F1
#
_entry.id   AF-A0A7X7TAF3-F1
#
_cell.length_a   1.000
_cell.length_b   1.000
_cell.length_c   1.000
_cell.angle_alpha   90.00
_cell.angle_beta   90.00
_cell.angle_gamma   90.00
#
_symmetry.space_group_name_H-M   'P 1'
#
loop_
_entity.id
_entity.type
_entity.pdbx_description
1 polymer ?
#
loop_
_entity_poly.entity_id
_entity_poly.type
_entity_poly.pdbx_seq_one_letter_code
_entity_poly.pdbx_strand_id
1 'polypeptide(L)'
;TELAVVMGHEIAHAVANHGGERLSQGLIVQLGGMGLDYAIQNKPEATRQIFTQAYATGSNVGVLLPYSRLHENEADRLGLIFMAMAGYDPQTAVSFWQKMSASNKGTKPIEWLSTHPADTTRIRNIQAQLPEAMKYYKPLK
;
A
#
# COMPACT_ATOMS: atom_id res chain seq x y z
N THR A 1 -12.71 -2.08 18.18
CA THR A 1 -11.62 -1.16 17.77
C THR A 1 -10.82 -1.72 16.61
N GLU A 2 -10.47 -3.02 16.57
CA GLU A 2 -9.74 -3.62 15.44
C GLU A 2 -10.47 -3.45 14.08
N LEU A 3 -11.80 -3.61 14.05
CA LEU A 3 -12.58 -3.29 12.85
C LEU A 3 -12.42 -1.82 12.40
N ALA A 4 -12.33 -0.89 13.35
CA ALA A 4 -12.12 0.52 13.04
C ALA A 4 -10.73 0.78 12.44
N VAL A 5 -9.72 -0.04 12.76
CA VAL A 5 -8.40 0.00 12.11
C VAL A 5 -8.53 -0.29 10.63
N VAL A 6 -9.20 -1.39 10.27
CA VAL A 6 -9.41 -1.79 8.87
C VAL A 6 -10.30 -0.77 8.15
N MET A 7 -11.43 -0.39 8.74
CA MET A 7 -12.35 0.55 8.11
C MET A 7 -11.74 1.94 7.94
N GLY A 8 -10.98 2.43 8.92
CA GLY A 8 -10.26 3.70 8.81
C GLY A 8 -9.24 3.68 7.67
N HIS A 9 -8.50 2.59 7.54
CA HIS A 9 -7.54 2.38 6.46
C HIS A 9 -8.21 2.37 5.07
N GLU A 10 -9.31 1.63 4.90
CA GLU A 10 -10.02 1.57 3.62
C GLU A 10 -10.71 2.88 3.24
N ILE A 11 -11.27 3.59 4.22
CA ILE A 11 -11.80 4.94 3.98
C ILE A 11 -10.68 5.88 3.56
N ALA A 12 -9.48 5.76 4.15
CA ALA A 12 -8.33 6.55 3.73
C ALA A 12 -7.90 6.26 2.29
N HIS A 13 -7.90 4.99 1.86
CA HIS A 13 -7.68 4.65 0.45
C HIS A 13 -8.67 5.32 -0.49
N ALA A 14 -9.96 5.31 -0.13
CA ALA A 14 -11.00 5.96 -0.93
C ALA A 14 -10.85 7.48 -0.95
N VAL A 15 -10.63 8.10 0.21
CA VAL A 15 -10.50 9.57 0.35
C VAL A 15 -9.26 10.10 -0.38
N ALA A 16 -8.13 9.38 -0.30
CA ALA A 16 -6.90 9.74 -1.00
C ALA A 16 -6.89 9.28 -2.47
N ASN A 17 -7.96 8.64 -2.95
CA ASN A 17 -8.12 8.17 -4.33
C ASN A 17 -6.97 7.27 -4.84
N HIS A 18 -6.37 6.46 -3.95
CA HIS A 18 -5.22 5.60 -4.31
C HIS A 18 -5.58 4.59 -5.41
N GLY A 19 -6.84 4.17 -5.52
CA GLY A 19 -7.30 3.31 -6.62
C GLY A 19 -7.15 3.99 -7.98
N GLY A 20 -7.57 5.26 -8.09
CA GLY A 20 -7.41 6.07 -9.31
C GLY A 20 -5.93 6.34 -9.63
N GLU A 21 -5.10 6.58 -8.61
CA GLU A 21 -3.66 6.77 -8.80
C GLU A 21 -2.96 5.48 -9.26
N ARG A 22 -3.29 4.32 -8.67
CA ARG A 22 -2.78 3.01 -9.11
C ARG A 22 -3.15 2.72 -10.56
N LEU A 23 -4.39 3.02 -10.96
CA LEU A 23 -4.82 2.89 -12.35
C LEU A 23 -3.99 3.80 -13.28
N SER A 24 -3.82 5.07 -12.90
CA SER A 24 -3.06 6.04 -13.68
C SER A 24 -1.59 5.62 -13.83
N GLN A 25 -0.95 5.14 -12.75
CA GLN A 25 0.40 4.60 -12.77
C GLN A 25 0.51 3.35 -13.66
N GLY A 26 -0.46 2.45 -13.58
CA GLY A 26 -0.54 1.27 -14.45
C GLY A 26 -0.61 1.65 -15.93
N LEU A 27 -1.43 2.65 -16.28
CA LEU A 27 -1.50 3.17 -17.65
C LEU A 27 -0.17 3.78 -18.11
N ILE A 28 0.51 4.55 -17.26
CA ILE A 28 1.82 5.13 -17.59
C ILE A 28 2.85 4.02 -17.86
N VAL A 29 2.92 3.00 -17.00
CA VAL A 29 3.83 1.85 -17.20
C VAL A 29 3.47 1.09 -18.48
N GLN A 30 2.18 0.89 -18.76
CA GLN A 30 1.74 0.22 -19.98
C GLN A 30 2.15 1.01 -21.24
N LEU A 31 1.90 2.33 -21.26
CA LEU A 31 2.28 3.19 -22.37
C LEU A 31 3.80 3.22 -22.57
N GLY A 32 4.56 3.25 -21.47
CA GLY A 32 6.02 3.15 -21.52
C GLY A 32 6.50 1.82 -22.11
N GLY A 33 5.84 0.71 -21.76
CA GLY A 33 6.10 -0.61 -22.35
C GLY A 33 5.83 -0.64 -23.85
N MET A 34 4.70 -0.07 -24.30
CA MET A 34 4.40 0.06 -25.74
C MET A 34 5.44 0.91 -26.48
N GLY A 35 5.90 2.01 -25.87
CA GLY A 35 6.96 2.85 -26.42
C GLY A 35 8.29 2.11 -26.54
N LEU A 36 8.64 1.31 -25.53
CA LEU A 36 9.82 0.43 -25.58
C LEU A 36 9.70 -0.59 -26.71
N ASP A 37 8.57 -1.29 -26.80
CA ASP A 37 8.32 -2.31 -27.83
C ASP A 37 8.45 -1.73 -29.24
N TYR A 38 7.92 -0.52 -29.46
CA TYR A 38 8.10 0.21 -30.73
C TYR A 38 9.58 0.56 -30.99
N ALA A 39 10.31 1.05 -29.99
CA ALA A 39 11.71 1.43 -30.12
C ALA A 39 12.62 0.24 -30.49
N ILE A 40 12.28 -0.98 -30.02
CA ILE A 40 13.05 -2.20 -30.26
C ILE A 40 12.45 -3.11 -31.34
N GLN A 41 11.43 -2.66 -32.08
CA GLN A 41 10.67 -3.51 -33.02
C GLN A 41 11.53 -4.18 -34.10
N ASN A 42 12.65 -3.56 -34.49
CA ASN A 42 13.56 -4.07 -35.53
C ASN A 42 14.73 -4.88 -34.95
N LYS A 43 14.73 -5.19 -33.65
CA LYS A 43 15.78 -5.98 -33.00
C LYS A 43 15.48 -7.48 -33.09
N PRO A 44 16.50 -8.35 -32.99
CA PRO A 44 16.30 -9.79 -32.90
C PRO A 44 15.34 -10.16 -31.76
N GLU A 45 14.57 -11.22 -31.95
CA GLU A 45 13.54 -11.65 -30.98
C GLU A 45 14.10 -11.87 -29.58
N ALA A 46 15.27 -12.51 -29.46
CA ALA A 46 15.93 -12.70 -28.17
C ALA A 46 16.24 -11.37 -27.46
N THR A 47 16.62 -10.33 -28.20
CA THR A 47 16.83 -8.99 -27.63
C THR A 47 15.51 -8.41 -27.15
N ARG A 48 14.45 -8.47 -27.97
CA ARG A 48 13.13 -7.93 -27.60
C ARG A 48 12.62 -8.55 -26.31
N GLN A 49 12.68 -9.87 -26.19
CA GLN A 49 12.26 -10.61 -25.00
C GLN A 49 13.02 -10.17 -23.74
N ILE A 50 14.35 -10.03 -23.82
CA ILE A 50 15.16 -9.58 -22.68
C ILE A 50 14.73 -8.19 -22.22
N PHE A 51 14.55 -7.25 -23.15
CA PHE A 51 14.19 -5.86 -22.82
C PHE A 51 12.76 -5.75 -22.28
N THR A 52 11.78 -6.41 -22.90
CA THR A 52 10.39 -6.39 -22.42
C THR A 52 10.28 -7.03 -21.04
N GLN A 53 10.95 -8.16 -20.79
CA GLN A 53 10.97 -8.79 -19.47
C GLN A 53 11.66 -7.90 -18.43
N ALA A 54 12.80 -7.30 -18.77
CA ALA A 54 13.52 -6.40 -17.88
C ALA A 54 12.67 -5.16 -17.55
N TYR A 55 11.94 -4.61 -18.52
CA TYR A 55 11.02 -3.50 -18.31
C TYR A 55 9.84 -3.89 -17.41
N ALA A 56 9.20 -5.03 -17.67
CA ALA A 56 8.08 -5.50 -16.86
C ALA A 56 8.49 -5.70 -15.39
N THR A 57 9.59 -6.42 -15.17
CA THR A 57 10.12 -6.62 -13.81
C THR A 57 10.57 -5.30 -13.20
N GLY A 58 11.34 -4.49 -13.94
CA GLY A 58 11.92 -3.23 -13.48
C GLY A 58 10.88 -2.18 -13.11
N SER A 59 9.84 -2.01 -13.91
CA SER A 59 8.73 -1.10 -13.62
C SER A 59 7.91 -1.58 -12.43
N ASN A 60 7.65 -2.89 -12.30
CA ASN A 60 6.94 -3.42 -11.15
C ASN A 60 7.72 -3.20 -9.84
N VAL A 61 9.00 -3.58 -9.80
CA VAL A 61 9.81 -3.48 -8.56
C VAL A 61 10.30 -2.07 -8.26
N GLY A 62 10.57 -1.27 -9.29
CA GLY A 62 11.17 0.05 -9.18
C GLY A 62 10.15 1.20 -9.11
N VAL A 63 8.91 0.96 -9.56
CA VAL A 63 7.87 2.01 -9.61
C VAL A 63 6.63 1.55 -8.86
N LEU A 64 5.94 0.50 -9.33
CA LEU A 64 4.61 0.14 -8.82
C LEU A 64 4.64 -0.31 -7.35
N LEU A 65 5.59 -1.17 -6.96
CA LEU A 65 5.70 -1.64 -5.58
C LEU A 65 6.07 -0.51 -4.59
N PRO A 66 7.07 0.36 -4.87
CA PRO A 66 7.34 1.54 -4.03
C PRO A 66 6.12 2.46 -3.88
N TYR A 67 5.42 2.77 -4.98
CA TYR A 67 4.21 3.60 -4.92
C TYR A 67 3.10 2.95 -4.10
N SER A 68 2.89 1.64 -4.26
CA SER A 68 1.94 0.89 -3.41
C SER A 68 2.27 1.06 -1.93
N ARG A 69 3.54 0.95 -1.53
CA ARG A 69 3.95 1.15 -0.12
C ARG A 69 3.74 2.58 0.38
N LEU A 70 3.88 3.59 -0.48
CA LEU A 70 3.54 4.98 -0.13
C LEU A 70 2.04 5.12 0.14
N HIS A 71 1.19 4.55 -0.73
CA HIS A 71 -0.26 4.54 -0.56
C HIS A 71 -0.67 3.83 0.74
N GLU A 72 -0.06 2.69 1.06
CA GLU A 72 -0.29 1.98 2.32
C GLU A 72 0.06 2.86 3.54
N ASN A 73 1.20 3.57 3.49
CA ASN A 73 1.66 4.41 4.58
C ASN A 73 0.78 5.64 4.81
N GLU A 74 0.31 6.26 3.73
CA GLU A 74 -0.63 7.38 3.80
C GLU A 74 -2.00 6.93 4.31
N ALA A 75 -2.48 5.77 3.85
CA ALA A 75 -3.73 5.20 4.32
C ALA A 75 -3.69 4.82 5.81
N ASP A 76 -2.56 4.31 6.30
CA ASP A 76 -2.34 4.10 7.74
C ASP A 76 -2.44 5.44 8.50
N ARG A 77 -1.75 6.49 8.03
CA ARG A 77 -1.76 7.82 8.69
C ARG A 77 -3.16 8.41 8.80
N LEU A 78 -3.85 8.50 7.67
CA LEU A 78 -5.19 9.08 7.58
C LEU A 78 -6.21 8.21 8.29
N GLY A 79 -6.09 6.88 8.18
CA GLY A 79 -6.96 5.93 8.86
C GLY A 79 -6.90 6.07 10.38
N LEU A 80 -5.70 6.24 10.96
CA LEU A 80 -5.53 6.53 12.39
C LEU A 80 -6.22 7.83 12.81
N ILE A 81 -6.13 8.87 11.98
CA ILE A 81 -6.81 10.16 12.22
C ILE A 81 -8.33 9.99 12.15
N PHE A 82 -8.85 9.27 11.16
CA PHE A 82 -10.29 9.01 11.01
C PHE A 82 -10.84 8.20 12.18
N MET A 83 -10.11 7.17 12.62
CA MET A 83 -10.44 6.43 13.85
C MET A 83 -10.52 7.35 15.06
N ALA A 84 -9.51 8.21 15.24
CA ALA A 84 -9.44 9.14 16.36
C ALA A 84 -10.63 10.10 16.37
N MET A 85 -10.96 10.69 15.21
CA MET A 85 -12.10 11.58 15.02
C MET A 85 -13.44 10.90 15.27
N ALA A 86 -13.54 9.60 14.94
CA ALA A 86 -14.70 8.77 15.24
C ALA A 86 -14.77 8.29 16.71
N GLY A 87 -13.79 8.67 17.55
CA GLY A 87 -13.73 8.33 18.96
C GLY A 87 -13.26 6.91 19.27
N TYR A 88 -12.63 6.23 18.30
CA TYR A 88 -11.93 4.95 18.51
C TYR A 88 -10.46 5.20 18.82
N ASP A 89 -9.90 4.48 19.81
CA ASP A 89 -8.49 4.61 20.22
C ASP A 89 -7.53 4.16 19.10
N PRO A 90 -6.75 5.08 18.50
CA PRO A 90 -5.80 4.77 17.43
C PRO A 90 -4.66 3.85 17.89
N GLN A 91 -4.33 3.83 19.18
CA GLN A 91 -3.24 3.00 19.70
C GLN A 91 -3.49 1.50 19.48
N THR A 92 -4.76 1.11 19.34
CA THR A 92 -5.17 -0.27 19.03
C THR A 92 -4.65 -0.77 17.67
N ALA A 93 -4.27 0.13 16.76
CA ALA A 93 -3.70 -0.24 15.46
C ALA A 93 -2.34 -0.95 15.59
N VAL A 94 -1.52 -0.59 16.58
CA VAL A 94 -0.19 -1.21 16.77
C VAL A 94 -0.34 -2.69 17.10
N SER A 95 -1.20 -3.03 18.07
CA SER A 95 -1.43 -4.42 18.46
C SER A 95 -2.11 -5.22 17.35
N PHE A 96 -3.04 -4.60 16.61
CA PHE A 96 -3.67 -5.20 15.44
C PHE A 96 -2.64 -5.63 14.38
N TRP A 97 -1.76 -4.71 13.96
CA TRP A 97 -0.77 -5.00 12.92
C TRP A 97 0.34 -5.95 13.40
N GLN A 98 0.69 -5.94 14.68
CA GLN A 98 1.58 -6.95 15.27
C GLN A 98 0.96 -8.36 15.17
N LYS A 99 -0.34 -8.51 15.47
CA LYS A 99 -1.05 -9.79 15.31
C LYS A 99 -1.09 -10.22 13.85
N MET A 100 -1.46 -9.32 12.94
CA MET A 100 -1.49 -9.60 11.49
C MET A 100 -0.13 -10.06 10.96
N SER A 101 0.96 -9.38 11.34
CA SER A 101 2.32 -9.76 10.96
C SER A 101 2.72 -11.14 11.50
N ALA A 102 2.33 -11.47 12.73
CA ALA A 102 2.59 -12.78 13.33
C ALA A 102 1.79 -13.91 12.66
N SER A 103 0.53 -13.65 12.29
CA SER A 103 -0.35 -14.61 11.61
C SER A 103 0.10 -14.93 10.18
N ASN A 104 0.90 -14.06 9.55
CA ASN A 104 1.43 -14.27 8.20
C ASN A 104 2.57 -15.31 8.12
N LYS A 105 2.97 -15.94 9.22
CA LYS A 105 4.04 -16.97 9.26
C LYS A 105 3.54 -18.40 8.97
N GLY A 106 2.24 -18.58 8.71
CA GLY A 106 1.65 -19.88 8.34
C GLY A 106 1.80 -20.25 6.86
N THR A 107 1.38 -21.45 6.47
CA THR A 107 1.48 -21.98 5.10
C THR A 107 0.55 -21.31 4.07
N LYS A 108 -0.41 -20.51 4.52
CA LYS A 108 -1.29 -19.73 3.63
C LYS A 108 -1.31 -18.27 4.12
N PRO A 109 -0.82 -17.31 3.32
CA PRO A 109 -0.93 -15.90 3.67
C PRO A 109 -2.41 -15.51 3.78
N ILE A 110 -2.70 -14.57 4.68
CA ILE A 110 -4.03 -13.97 4.78
C ILE A 110 -4.26 -13.17 3.50
N GLU A 111 -5.39 -13.37 2.81
CA GLU A 111 -5.72 -12.71 1.53
C GLU A 111 -5.54 -11.18 1.61
N TRP A 112 -5.94 -10.58 2.73
CA TRP A 112 -5.74 -9.16 3.00
C TRP A 112 -4.27 -8.72 2.89
N LEU A 113 -3.33 -9.54 3.36
CA LEU A 113 -1.90 -9.24 3.33
C LEU A 113 -1.30 -9.40 1.93
N SER A 114 -2.02 -10.02 0.99
CA SER A 114 -1.64 -10.07 -0.42
C SER A 114 -1.80 -8.71 -1.09
N THR A 115 -2.79 -7.91 -0.67
CA THR A 115 -3.00 -6.55 -1.19
C THR A 115 -2.47 -5.45 -0.25
N HIS A 116 -2.44 -5.69 1.06
CA HIS A 116 -1.98 -4.78 2.11
C HIS A 116 -0.85 -5.40 2.94
N PRO A 117 0.39 -5.44 2.43
CA PRO A 117 1.49 -6.10 3.12
C PRO A 117 1.75 -5.49 4.50
N ALA A 118 1.87 -6.34 5.51
CA ALA A 118 2.27 -5.95 6.85
C ALA A 118 3.75 -6.28 7.07
N ASP A 119 4.61 -5.28 7.08
CA ASP A 119 6.02 -5.43 7.42
C ASP A 119 6.37 -4.69 8.74
N THR A 120 7.59 -4.92 9.23
CA THR A 120 8.09 -4.24 10.43
C THR A 120 8.20 -2.73 10.25
N THR A 121 8.35 -2.27 9.00
CA THR A 121 8.39 -0.85 8.63
C THR A 121 7.03 -0.19 8.86
N ARG A 122 5.94 -0.83 8.45
CA ARG A 122 4.55 -0.38 8.65
C ARG A 122 4.24 -0.16 10.13
N ILE A 123 4.58 -1.11 11.00
CA ILE A 123 4.37 -0.97 12.45
C ILE A 123 5.16 0.23 13.00
N ARG A 124 6.42 0.39 12.59
CA ARG A 124 7.25 1.54 13.00
C ARG A 124 6.63 2.86 12.54
N ASN A 125 6.12 2.91 11.31
CA ASN A 125 5.51 4.11 10.76
C ASN A 125 4.21 4.46 11.48
N ILE A 126 3.36 3.46 11.77
CA ILE A 126 2.15 3.65 12.57
C ILE A 126 2.49 4.23 13.94
N GLN A 127 3.50 3.68 14.63
CA GLN A 127 3.95 4.22 15.91
C GLN A 127 4.41 5.68 15.82
N ALA A 128 5.11 6.05 14.74
CA ALA A 128 5.53 7.43 14.50
C ALA A 128 4.37 8.38 14.16
N GLN A 129 3.28 7.86 13.60
CA GLN A 129 2.08 8.62 13.22
C GLN A 129 1.08 8.79 14.37
N LEU A 130 1.11 7.90 15.39
CA LEU A 130 0.19 7.97 16.53
C LEU A 130 0.13 9.34 17.21
N PRO A 131 1.24 10.06 17.49
CA PRO A 131 1.16 11.37 18.13
C PRO A 131 0.33 12.39 17.35
N GLU A 132 0.23 12.26 16.02
CA GLU A 132 -0.65 13.09 15.21
C GLU A 132 -2.12 12.70 15.41
N ALA A 133 -2.45 11.42 15.22
CA ALA A 133 -3.82 10.92 15.35
C ALA A 133 -4.40 11.19 16.75
N MET A 134 -3.59 11.05 17.80
CA MET A 134 -4.01 11.27 19.19
C MET A 134 -4.46 12.71 19.47
N LYS A 135 -4.06 13.71 18.65
CA LYS A 135 -4.56 15.08 18.77
C LYS A 135 -6.06 15.19 18.49
N TYR A 136 -6.60 14.27 17.69
CA TYR A 136 -8.01 14.24 17.29
C TYR A 136 -8.84 13.30 18.16
N TYR A 137 -8.20 12.46 18.98
CA TYR A 137 -8.89 11.43 19.74
C TYR A 137 -9.70 12.03 20.88
N LYS A 138 -11.02 11.80 20.84
CA LYS A 138 -11.96 12.10 21.92
C LYS A 138 -12.76 10.83 22.18
N PRO A 139 -12.57 10.14 23.32
CA PRO A 139 -13.29 8.90 23.59
C PRO A 139 -14.79 9.15 23.54
N LEU A 140 -15.52 8.20 22.94
CA LEU A 140 -16.99 8.19 23.01
C LEU A 140 -17.40 8.10 24.48
N LYS A 141 -18.36 8.94 24.87
CA LYS A 141 -18.95 8.91 26.22
C LYS A 141 -19.85 7.71 26.41
#